data_AF-A0A962RK98-F1
#
_entry.id   AF-A0A962RK98-F1
#
_cell.length_a   1.000
_cell.length_b   1.000
_cell.length_c   1.000
_cell.angle_alpha   90.00
_cell.angle_beta   90.00
_cell.angle_gamma   90.00
#
_symmetry.space_group_name_H-M   'P 1'
#
loop_
_entity.id
_entity.type
_entity.pdbx_description
1 polymer ?
#
loop_
_entity_poly.entity_id
_entity_poly.type
_entity_poly.pdbx_seq_one_letter_code
_entity_poly.pdbx_strand_id
1 'polypeptide(L)'
;MTVATRKRKPAEEGGAIFDRELDDLPQDLRWREWMGRIEAVLFACASPVGREDLARVVGQEASVEMLIEDIQAELVGRPYELAQVASGWMFRTRAQFADAIKAAADLGDQSLAFTEMEMGVLCAIAYH
;
A
#
# COMPACT_ATOMS: atom_id res chain seq x y z
N MET A 1 41.87 7.06 -2.44
CA MET A 1 40.50 7.44 -2.03
C MET A 1 40.17 8.74 -2.74
N THR A 2 39.32 8.71 -3.76
CA THR A 2 38.99 9.88 -4.58
C THR A 2 37.47 9.96 -4.72
N VAL A 3 36.91 10.99 -4.11
CA VAL A 3 35.49 11.34 -4.15
C VAL A 3 35.21 12.02 -5.49
N ALA A 4 34.34 11.42 -6.31
CA ALA A 4 33.89 12.02 -7.56
C ALA A 4 32.66 12.90 -7.30
N THR A 5 32.82 14.21 -7.43
CA THR A 5 31.76 15.21 -7.32
C THR A 5 30.83 15.13 -8.54
N ARG A 6 29.56 14.74 -8.35
CA ARG A 6 28.55 14.71 -9.42
C ARG A 6 27.96 16.12 -9.61
N LYS A 7 28.15 16.68 -10.80
CA LYS A 7 27.68 18.02 -11.20
C LYS A 7 26.14 18.00 -11.38
N ARG A 8 25.39 18.77 -10.57
CA ARG A 8 23.92 18.91 -10.72
C ARG A 8 23.60 19.70 -11.99
N LYS A 9 22.83 19.10 -12.90
CA LYS A 9 22.24 19.74 -14.09
C LYS A 9 21.05 20.61 -13.64
N PRO A 10 20.79 21.79 -14.23
CA PRO A 10 19.71 22.67 -13.81
C PRO A 10 18.36 21.99 -14.07
N ALA A 11 17.43 22.13 -13.13
CA ALA A 11 16.07 21.64 -13.25
C ALA A 11 15.32 22.49 -14.29
N GLU A 12 14.89 21.87 -15.37
CA GLU A 12 13.84 22.45 -16.20
C GLU A 12 12.49 22.20 -15.53
N GLU A 13 11.82 23.29 -15.19
CA GLU A 13 10.45 23.31 -14.66
C GLU A 13 9.47 22.98 -15.78
N GLY A 14 9.13 21.70 -15.90
CA GLY A 14 8.03 21.19 -16.71
C GLY A 14 7.62 19.85 -16.10
N GLY A 15 6.55 19.86 -15.30
CA GLY A 15 5.96 18.73 -14.55
C GLY A 15 6.84 17.49 -14.48
N ALA A 16 7.64 17.36 -13.41
CA ALA A 16 8.62 16.28 -13.24
C ALA A 16 8.02 14.94 -13.68
N ILE A 17 8.42 14.48 -14.86
CA ILE A 17 7.94 13.23 -15.43
C ILE A 17 8.39 12.13 -14.46
N PHE A 18 7.42 11.41 -13.91
CA PHE A 18 7.70 10.34 -12.97
C PHE A 18 8.45 9.21 -13.70
N ASP A 19 9.72 9.03 -13.38
CA ASP A 19 10.57 8.00 -13.96
C ASP A 19 10.22 6.62 -13.38
N ARG A 20 9.47 5.86 -14.17
CA ARG A 20 9.06 4.49 -13.87
C ARG A 20 10.14 3.47 -14.18
N GLU A 21 10.92 3.70 -15.23
CA GLU A 21 11.82 2.71 -15.79
C GLU A 21 13.13 2.63 -15.02
N LEU A 22 13.61 3.74 -14.46
CA LEU A 22 14.84 3.79 -13.66
C LEU A 22 16.04 3.20 -14.41
N ASP A 23 16.13 3.51 -15.71
CA ASP A 23 17.14 2.95 -16.62
C ASP A 23 18.58 3.27 -16.19
N ASP A 24 18.77 4.37 -15.46
CA ASP A 24 20.05 4.80 -14.90
C ASP A 24 20.53 3.93 -13.72
N LEU A 25 19.66 3.08 -13.16
CA LEU A 25 19.99 2.20 -12.04
C LEU A 25 20.35 0.78 -12.49
N PRO A 26 21.33 0.13 -11.81
CA PRO A 26 21.52 -1.31 -11.88
C PRO A 26 20.24 -2.06 -11.52
N GLN A 27 20.07 -3.27 -12.07
CA GLN A 27 18.86 -4.09 -11.92
C GLN A 27 18.44 -4.31 -10.47
N ASP A 28 19.38 -4.67 -9.58
CA ASP A 28 19.05 -4.91 -8.17
C ASP A 28 18.52 -3.66 -7.47
N LEU A 29 19.12 -2.49 -7.74
CA LEU A 29 18.69 -1.23 -7.14
C LEU A 29 17.35 -0.76 -7.71
N ARG A 30 17.12 -1.01 -9.00
CA ARG A 30 15.84 -0.76 -9.67
C ARG A 30 14.73 -1.60 -9.04
N TRP A 31 14.98 -2.89 -8.83
CA TRP A 31 14.04 -3.81 -8.18
C TRP A 31 13.67 -3.33 -6.78
N ARG A 32 14.68 -2.96 -5.98
CA ARG A 32 14.49 -2.42 -4.63
C ARG A 32 13.66 -1.14 -4.61
N GLU A 33 13.91 -0.23 -5.54
CA GLU A 33 13.14 1.00 -5.67
C GLU A 33 11.68 0.71 -6.07
N TRP A 34 11.44 -0.23 -6.99
CA TRP A 34 10.08 -0.65 -7.35
C TRP A 34 9.33 -1.31 -6.19
N MET A 35 9.99 -2.15 -5.40
CA MET A 35 9.41 -2.72 -4.18
C MET A 35 8.98 -1.60 -3.23
N GLY A 36 9.88 -0.64 -2.95
CA GLY A 36 9.58 0.49 -2.07
C GLY A 36 8.44 1.37 -2.56
N ARG A 37 8.30 1.57 -3.88
CA ARG A 37 7.16 2.29 -4.47
C ARG A 37 5.84 1.56 -4.29
N ILE A 38 5.82 0.25 -4.52
CA ILE A 38 4.62 -0.59 -4.29
C ILE A 38 4.24 -0.55 -2.81
N GLU A 39 5.19 -0.74 -1.90
CA GLU A 39 4.93 -0.65 -0.46
C GLU A 39 4.37 0.73 -0.07
N ALA A 40 4.95 1.82 -0.58
CA ALA A 40 4.48 3.16 -0.30
C ALA A 40 3.04 3.40 -0.78
N VAL A 41 2.69 2.94 -1.99
CA VAL A 41 1.32 3.02 -2.52
C VAL A 41 0.36 2.23 -1.63
N LEU A 42 0.69 0.97 -1.35
CA LEU A 42 -0.17 0.09 -0.55
C LEU A 42 -0.34 0.58 0.89
N PHE A 43 0.69 1.22 1.45
CA PHE A 43 0.64 1.82 2.78
C PHE A 43 -0.25 3.06 2.82
N ALA A 44 -0.22 3.88 1.76
CA ALA A 44 -1.02 5.10 1.68
C ALA A 44 -2.51 4.84 1.36
N CYS A 45 -2.84 3.68 0.77
CA CYS A 45 -4.18 3.35 0.34
C CYS A 45 -5.03 2.71 1.46
N ALA A 46 -6.27 3.21 1.65
CA ALA A 46 -7.24 2.64 2.58
C ALA A 46 -8.06 1.47 2.00
N SER A 47 -8.00 1.26 0.68
CA SER A 47 -8.72 0.22 -0.06
C SER A 47 -7.75 -0.70 -0.80
N PRO A 48 -8.12 -1.95 -1.12
CA PRO A 48 -7.30 -2.84 -1.94
C PRO A 48 -6.90 -2.19 -3.26
N VAL A 49 -5.61 -2.26 -3.60
CA VAL A 49 -5.04 -1.68 -4.81
C VAL A 49 -4.90 -2.77 -5.87
N GLY A 50 -5.46 -2.52 -7.05
CA GLY A 50 -5.42 -3.48 -8.16
C GLY A 50 -4.05 -3.56 -8.84
N ARG A 51 -3.82 -4.65 -9.58
CA ARG A 51 -2.58 -4.88 -10.34
C ARG A 51 -2.27 -3.71 -11.28
N GLU A 52 -3.28 -3.21 -11.99
CA GLU A 52 -3.10 -2.15 -12.98
C GLU A 52 -2.61 -0.85 -12.35
N ASP A 53 -3.07 -0.53 -11.13
CA ASP A 53 -2.65 0.65 -10.41
C ASP A 53 -1.20 0.51 -9.91
N LEU A 54 -0.83 -0.67 -9.39
CA LEU A 54 0.55 -0.98 -9.00
C LEU A 54 1.50 -0.98 -10.22
N ALA A 55 1.05 -1.45 -11.37
CA ALA A 55 1.82 -1.42 -12.59
C ALA A 55 2.23 0.01 -12.97
N ARG A 56 1.41 1.03 -12.67
CA ARG A 56 1.70 2.44 -12.99
C ARG A 56 2.89 3.01 -12.20
N VAL A 57 3.35 2.36 -11.14
CA VAL A 57 4.50 2.85 -10.34
C VAL A 57 5.82 2.12 -10.62
N VAL A 58 5.79 1.11 -11.49
CA VAL A 58 6.95 0.30 -11.87
C VAL A 58 7.19 0.37 -13.37
N GLY A 59 8.38 -0.05 -13.80
CA GLY A 59 8.75 -0.12 -15.22
C GLY A 59 7.97 -1.19 -15.98
N GLN A 60 7.92 -1.08 -17.31
CA GLN A 60 7.11 -1.96 -18.16
C GLN A 60 7.53 -3.43 -18.10
N GLU A 61 8.82 -3.70 -17.88
CA GLU A 61 9.35 -5.06 -17.79
C GLU A 61 9.21 -5.67 -16.38
N ALA A 62 8.75 -4.90 -15.39
CA ALA A 62 8.60 -5.37 -14.02
C ALA A 62 7.36 -6.25 -13.86
N SER A 63 7.54 -7.45 -13.30
CA SER A 63 6.42 -8.28 -12.86
C SER A 63 5.95 -7.82 -11.49
N VAL A 64 4.71 -7.32 -11.41
CA VAL A 64 4.07 -6.92 -10.15
C VAL A 64 4.00 -8.11 -9.20
N GLU A 65 3.69 -9.30 -9.68
CA GLU A 65 3.57 -10.51 -8.84
C GLU A 65 4.89 -10.87 -8.17
N MET A 66 6.00 -10.84 -8.92
CA MET A 66 7.32 -11.15 -8.34
C MET A 66 7.76 -10.09 -7.33
N LEU A 67 7.49 -8.80 -7.60
CA LEU A 67 7.75 -7.73 -6.62
C LEU A 67 6.93 -7.93 -5.34
N ILE A 68 5.67 -8.36 -5.48
CA ILE A 68 4.78 -8.65 -4.36
C ILE A 68 5.27 -9.85 -3.55
N GLU A 69 5.70 -10.92 -4.21
CA GLU A 69 6.27 -12.12 -3.57
C GLU A 69 7.52 -11.76 -2.76
N ASP A 70 8.42 -10.94 -3.32
CA ASP A 70 9.61 -10.48 -2.62
C ASP A 70 9.26 -9.58 -1.43
N ILE A 71 8.31 -8.64 -1.58
CA ILE A 71 7.82 -7.82 -0.47
C ILE A 71 7.26 -8.73 0.63
N GLN A 72 6.44 -9.72 0.29
CA GLN A 72 5.88 -10.66 1.27
C GLN A 72 6.96 -11.43 2.01
N ALA A 73 8.03 -11.85 1.32
CA ALA A 73 9.17 -12.52 1.94
C ALA A 73 9.89 -11.62 2.95
N GLU A 74 10.02 -10.32 2.68
CA GLU A 74 10.65 -9.36 3.61
C GLU A 74 9.76 -8.99 4.82
N LEU A 75 8.45 -9.18 4.67
CA LEU A 75 7.47 -8.96 5.73
C LEU A 75 7.31 -10.16 6.67
N VAL A 76 8.02 -11.27 6.44
CA VAL A 76 8.03 -12.40 7.38
C VAL A 76 8.53 -11.93 8.75
N GLY A 77 7.72 -12.18 9.78
CA GLY A 77 8.00 -11.76 11.16
C GLY A 77 7.61 -10.32 11.49
N ARG A 78 7.15 -9.51 10.53
CA ARG A 78 6.56 -8.18 10.79
C ARG A 78 5.14 -8.29 11.36
N PRO A 79 4.66 -7.29 12.12
CA PRO A 79 3.31 -7.31 12.71
C PRO A 79 2.17 -7.10 11.72
N TYR A 80 2.52 -6.87 10.45
CA TYR A 80 1.62 -6.74 9.32
C TYR A 80 2.11 -7.60 8.16
N GLU A 81 1.22 -7.83 7.20
CA GLU A 81 1.45 -8.63 6.01
C GLU A 81 0.74 -7.98 4.82
N LEU A 82 1.16 -8.38 3.62
CA LEU A 82 0.46 -8.01 2.41
C LEU A 82 -0.55 -9.10 2.06
N ALA A 83 -1.84 -8.77 2.16
CA ALA A 83 -2.93 -9.69 1.88
C ALA A 83 -3.55 -9.40 0.51
N GLN A 84 -3.83 -10.46 -0.25
CA GLN A 84 -4.65 -10.36 -1.45
C GLN A 84 -6.13 -10.42 -1.03
N VAL A 85 -6.90 -9.39 -1.38
CA VAL A 85 -8.33 -9.27 -1.06
C VAL A 85 -9.07 -8.93 -2.34
N ALA A 86 -10.03 -9.78 -2.73
CA ALA A 86 -10.71 -9.70 -4.02
C ALA A 86 -9.70 -9.61 -5.18
N SER A 87 -9.70 -8.51 -5.93
CA SER A 87 -8.83 -8.29 -7.10
C SER A 87 -7.59 -7.44 -6.82
N GLY A 88 -7.24 -7.19 -5.55
CA GLY A 88 -6.13 -6.30 -5.19
C GLY A 88 -5.36 -6.74 -3.96
N TRP A 89 -4.33 -5.95 -3.64
CA TRP A 89 -3.49 -6.12 -2.46
C TRP A 89 -3.68 -4.98 -1.47
N MET A 90 -3.51 -5.27 -0.19
CA MET A 90 -3.45 -4.25 0.86
C MET A 90 -2.61 -4.73 2.05
N PHE A 91 -2.09 -3.80 2.83
CA PHE A 91 -1.54 -4.13 4.12
C PHE A 91 -2.63 -4.51 5.12
N ARG A 92 -2.37 -5.57 5.89
CA ARG A 92 -3.21 -6.02 7.01
C ARG A 92 -2.33 -6.29 8.21
N THR A 93 -2.80 -5.94 9.40
CA THR A 93 -2.18 -6.38 10.65
C THR A 93 -2.41 -7.88 10.85
N ARG A 94 -1.42 -8.61 11.37
CA ARG A 94 -1.59 -10.03 11.69
C ARG A 94 -2.63 -10.20 12.81
N ALA A 95 -3.43 -11.26 12.71
CA ALA A 95 -4.53 -11.52 13.63
C ALA A 95 -4.13 -11.58 15.12
N GLN A 96 -2.90 -12.02 15.42
CA GLN A 96 -2.38 -12.07 16.79
C GLN A 96 -2.33 -10.69 17.50
N PHE A 97 -2.36 -9.59 16.76
CA PHE A 97 -2.34 -8.23 17.30
C PHE A 97 -3.75 -7.62 17.42
N ALA A 98 -4.81 -8.39 17.15
CA ALA A 98 -6.19 -7.89 17.16
C ALA A 98 -6.58 -7.23 18.49
N ASP A 99 -6.23 -7.83 19.62
CA ASP A 99 -6.60 -7.30 20.94
C ASP A 99 -5.89 -5.99 21.27
N ALA A 100 -4.61 -5.84 20.86
CA ALA A 100 -3.87 -4.59 21.00
C ALA A 100 -4.49 -3.46 20.17
N ILE A 101 -4.92 -3.77 18.95
CA ILE A 101 -5.61 -2.81 18.07
C ILE A 101 -6.95 -2.39 18.67
N LYS A 102 -7.76 -3.35 19.14
CA LYS A 102 -9.05 -3.07 19.80
C LYS A 102 -8.89 -2.20 21.04
N ALA A 103 -7.88 -2.47 21.87
CA ALA A 103 -7.59 -1.68 23.06
C ALA A 103 -7.21 -0.23 22.74
N ALA A 104 -6.51 0.01 21.63
CA ALA A 104 -6.10 1.35 21.21
C ALA A 104 -7.19 2.13 20.44
N ALA A 105 -8.06 1.42 19.72
CA ALA A 105 -9.02 2.04 18.81
C ALA A 105 -10.17 2.81 19.52
N ASP A 106 -10.18 2.87 20.86
CA ASP A 106 -11.29 3.39 21.68
C ASP A 106 -12.66 2.95 21.16
N LEU A 107 -12.71 1.72 20.62
CA LEU A 107 -13.96 1.13 20.15
C LEU A 107 -14.88 0.82 21.33
N GLY A 108 -14.40 0.95 22.57
CA GLY A 108 -15.15 0.72 23.79
C GLY A 108 -15.96 -0.57 23.75
N ASP A 109 -16.96 -0.65 24.61
CA ASP A 109 -18.12 -1.49 24.36
C ASP A 109 -19.11 -0.65 23.53
N GLN A 110 -18.68 -0.08 22.38
CA GLN A 110 -19.62 0.56 21.47
C GLN A 110 -20.55 -0.53 20.95
N SER A 111 -21.64 -0.70 21.67
CA SER A 111 -22.81 -1.42 21.23
C SER A 111 -23.17 -0.87 19.85
N LEU A 112 -22.89 -1.64 18.81
CA LEU A 112 -23.49 -1.47 17.49
C LEU A 112 -25.02 -1.72 17.53
N ALA A 113 -25.62 -1.84 18.71
CA ALA A 113 -27.07 -1.88 18.85
C ALA A 113 -27.62 -0.47 18.58
N PHE A 114 -28.15 -0.32 17.37
CA PHE A 114 -29.09 0.72 17.05
C PHE A 114 -30.26 0.69 18.06
N THR A 115 -30.68 1.86 18.50
CA THR A 115 -31.97 2.03 19.18
C THR A 115 -33.11 1.57 18.26
N GLU A 116 -34.26 1.24 18.84
CA GLU A 116 -35.46 0.87 18.07
C GLU A 116 -35.84 1.95 17.04
N MET A 117 -35.64 3.23 17.39
CA MET A 117 -35.88 4.35 16.49
C MET A 117 -34.88 4.39 15.33
N GLU A 118 -33.58 4.20 15.59
CA GLU A 118 -32.55 4.15 14.55
C GLU A 118 -32.77 2.96 13.61
N MET A 119 -33.15 1.79 14.14
CA MET A 119 -33.57 0.65 13.33
C MET A 119 -34.82 0.96 12.49
N GLY A 120 -35.82 1.62 13.07
CA GLY A 120 -37.03 2.02 12.37
C GLY A 120 -36.75 2.94 11.19
N VAL A 121 -35.87 3.93 11.36
CA VAL A 121 -35.42 4.82 10.30
C VAL A 121 -34.63 4.07 9.22
N LEU A 122 -33.72 3.18 9.62
CA LEU A 122 -32.90 2.40 8.70
C LEU A 122 -33.77 1.47 7.83
N CYS A 123 -34.79 0.85 8.43
CA CYS A 123 -35.81 0.07 7.72
C CYS A 123 -36.63 0.93 6.76
N ALA A 124 -37.07 2.13 7.17
CA ALA A 124 -37.82 3.02 6.30
C ALA A 124 -37.02 3.42 5.05
N ILE A 125 -35.73 3.73 5.18
CA ILE A 125 -34.84 4.05 4.04
C ILE A 125 -34.57 2.82 3.16
N ALA A 126 -34.42 1.62 3.76
CA ALA A 126 -34.10 0.42 2.99
C ALA A 126 -35.26 -0.06 2.10
N TYR A 127 -36.51 0.28 2.45
CA TYR A 127 -37.72 -0.22 1.79
C TYR A 127 -38.57 0.84 1.09
N HIS A 128 -38.13 2.10 1.07
CA HIS A 128 -38.77 3.21 0.35
C HIS A 128 -37.75 4.01 -0.46
#